data_AF-A0A177MYM9-F1
#
_entry.id   AF-A0A177MYM9-F1
#
_cell.length_a   1.000
_cell.length_b   1.000
_cell.length_c   1.000
_cell.angle_alpha   90.00
_cell.angle_beta   90.00
_cell.angle_gamma   90.00
#
_symmetry.space_group_name_H-M   'P 1'
#
loop_
_entity.id
_entity.type
_entity.pdbx_description
1 polymer ?
#
loop_
_entity_poly.entity_id
_entity_poly.type
_entity_poly.pdbx_seq_one_letter_code
_entity_poly.pdbx_strand_id
1 'polypeptide(L)'
;MRPPKGFSLLEILVAFSIMAVALTIVLRIFGSGVNAAVVSEDYTIAVQIAESLMARTGIETPLQAGEITGSEADKYDWLIRISPVAGPAETMPRFKSQQQESSETNLQLMLVTVRVSWGDDQTKQRSFELTSLRLFRDAPL
;
A
#
# COMPACT_ATOMS: atom_id res chain seq x y z
N MET A 1 -9.01 -53.75 -52.96
CA MET A 1 -9.90 -52.82 -52.23
C MET A 1 -9.31 -52.60 -50.84
N ARG A 2 -8.98 -51.35 -50.47
CA ARG A 2 -8.53 -51.01 -49.11
C ARG A 2 -9.78 -50.76 -48.26
N PRO A 3 -9.90 -51.34 -47.05
CA PRO A 3 -11.07 -51.08 -46.20
C PRO A 3 -11.08 -49.60 -45.78
N PRO A 4 -12.27 -48.98 -45.63
CA PRO A 4 -12.37 -47.65 -45.05
C PRO A 4 -11.87 -47.71 -43.61
N LYS A 5 -10.89 -46.87 -43.28
CA LYS A 5 -10.46 -46.65 -41.88
C LYS A 5 -11.57 -45.85 -41.20
N GLY A 6 -12.53 -46.55 -40.60
CA GLY A 6 -13.56 -45.93 -39.78
C GLY A 6 -12.93 -45.30 -38.54
N PHE A 7 -13.23 -44.03 -38.29
CA PHE A 7 -12.90 -43.33 -37.05
C PHE A 7 -13.33 -44.17 -35.85
N SER A 8 -12.40 -44.43 -34.93
CA SER A 8 -12.70 -45.24 -33.74
C SER A 8 -13.51 -44.41 -32.75
N LEU A 9 -14.48 -45.01 -32.05
CA LEU A 9 -15.17 -44.38 -30.93
C LEU A 9 -14.18 -43.90 -29.84
N LEU A 10 -13.04 -44.58 -29.73
CA LEU A 10 -11.92 -44.19 -28.87
C LEU A 10 -11.33 -42.83 -29.28
N GLU A 11 -11.31 -42.49 -30.56
CA GLU A 11 -10.73 -41.24 -31.07
C GLU A 11 -11.56 -40.02 -30.65
N ILE A 12 -12.89 -40.12 -30.72
CA ILE A 12 -13.81 -39.08 -30.24
C ILE A 12 -13.68 -38.93 -28.72
N LEU A 13 -13.55 -40.03 -27.98
CA LEU A 13 -13.36 -40.01 -26.53
C LEU A 13 -12.04 -39.32 -26.16
N VAL A 14 -10.95 -39.66 -26.84
CA VAL A 14 -9.63 -39.04 -26.63
C VAL A 14 -9.68 -37.55 -26.98
N ALA A 15 -10.27 -37.17 -28.12
CA ALA A 15 -10.42 -35.78 -28.52
C ALA A 15 -11.24 -34.97 -27.50
N PHE A 16 -12.35 -35.54 -27.02
CA PHE A 16 -13.17 -34.92 -25.98
C PHE A 16 -12.42 -34.79 -24.65
N SER A 17 -11.62 -35.79 -24.28
CA SER A 17 -10.79 -35.74 -23.06
C SER A 17 -9.74 -34.64 -23.15
N ILE A 18 -9.06 -34.51 -24.29
CA ILE A 18 -8.09 -33.43 -24.53
C ILE A 18 -8.80 -32.08 -24.47
N MET A 19 -9.97 -31.95 -25.10
CA MET A 19 -10.77 -30.72 -25.07
C MET A 19 -11.17 -30.35 -23.63
N ALA A 20 -11.64 -31.30 -22.82
CA ALA A 20 -12.02 -31.06 -21.44
C ALA A 20 -10.83 -30.59 -20.58
N VAL A 21 -9.65 -31.20 -20.77
CA VAL A 21 -8.42 -30.79 -20.09
C VAL A 21 -7.99 -29.38 -20.54
N ALA A 22 -8.01 -29.11 -21.85
CA ALA A 22 -7.67 -27.80 -22.39
C ALA A 22 -8.59 -26.71 -21.85
N LEU A 23 -9.91 -26.95 -21.84
CA LEU A 23 -10.89 -26.02 -21.28
C LEU A 23 -10.66 -25.76 -19.79
N THR A 24 -10.36 -26.82 -19.03
CA THR A 24 -10.03 -26.69 -17.60
C THR A 24 -8.83 -25.77 -17.38
N ILE A 25 -7.78 -25.91 -18.19
CA ILE A 25 -6.58 -25.06 -18.12
C ILE A 25 -6.93 -23.62 -18.44
N VAL A 26 -7.71 -23.37 -19.51
CA VAL A 26 -8.14 -22.01 -19.89
C VAL A 26 -8.94 -21.35 -18.77
N LEU A 27 -9.92 -22.05 -18.19
CA LEU A 27 -10.72 -21.54 -17.08
C LEU A 27 -9.87 -21.24 -15.84
N ARG A 28 -8.88 -22.08 -15.53
CA ARG A 28 -7.95 -21.83 -14.42
C ARG A 28 -7.10 -20.58 -14.63
N ILE A 29 -6.56 -20.39 -15.84
CA ILE A 29 -5.78 -19.20 -16.18
C ILE A 29 -6.66 -17.95 -16.06
N PHE A 30 -7.87 -18.00 -16.62
CA PHE A 30 -8.80 -16.87 -16.55
C PHE A 30 -9.18 -16.52 -15.10
N GLY A 31 -9.53 -17.53 -14.29
CA GLY A 31 -9.84 -17.33 -12.88
C GLY A 31 -8.67 -16.74 -12.09
N SER A 32 -7.44 -17.18 -12.38
CA SER A 32 -6.24 -16.61 -11.76
C SER A 32 -6.01 -15.15 -12.15
N GLY A 33 -6.27 -14.78 -13.41
CA GLY A 33 -6.14 -13.41 -13.89
C GLY A 33 -7.17 -12.46 -13.27
N VAL A 34 -8.42 -12.90 -13.13
CA VAL A 34 -9.47 -12.12 -12.45
C VAL A 34 -9.09 -11.86 -10.99
N ASN A 35 -8.64 -12.88 -10.27
CA ASN A 35 -8.21 -12.72 -8.88
C ASN A 35 -7.00 -11.77 -8.77
N ALA A 36 -6.03 -11.88 -9.68
CA ALA A 36 -4.89 -10.96 -9.71
C ALA A 36 -5.35 -9.50 -9.93
N ALA A 37 -6.30 -9.26 -10.83
CA ALA A 37 -6.85 -7.93 -11.06
C ALA A 37 -7.54 -7.35 -9.81
N VAL A 38 -8.36 -8.13 -9.12
CA VAL A 38 -9.02 -7.71 -7.86
C VAL A 38 -7.98 -7.35 -6.80
N VAL A 39 -6.94 -8.16 -6.63
CA VAL A 39 -5.86 -7.86 -5.69
C VAL A 39 -5.12 -6.58 -6.07
N SER A 40 -4.83 -6.37 -7.35
CA SER A 40 -4.17 -5.14 -7.83
C SER A 40 -5.04 -3.90 -7.57
N GLU A 41 -6.34 -3.98 -7.81
CA GLU A 41 -7.28 -2.90 -7.53
C GLU A 41 -7.29 -2.51 -6.05
N ASP A 42 -7.32 -3.49 -5.15
CA ASP A 42 -7.24 -3.24 -3.71
C ASP A 42 -5.99 -2.46 -3.31
N TYR A 43 -4.83 -2.83 -3.87
CA TYR A 43 -3.58 -2.12 -3.63
C TYR A 43 -3.62 -0.69 -4.19
N THR A 44 -4.16 -0.49 -5.39
CA THR A 44 -4.31 0.84 -5.98
C THR A 44 -5.15 1.74 -5.08
N ILE A 45 -6.30 1.26 -4.58
CA ILE A 45 -7.16 2.01 -3.68
C ILE A 45 -6.44 2.31 -2.36
N ALA A 46 -5.77 1.32 -1.75
CA ALA A 46 -5.05 1.52 -0.50
C ALA A 46 -3.91 2.56 -0.62
N VAL A 47 -3.20 2.56 -1.75
CA VAL A 47 -2.17 3.58 -2.05
C VAL A 47 -2.80 4.96 -2.18
N GLN A 48 -3.89 5.10 -2.92
CA GLN A 48 -4.59 6.37 -3.07
C GLN A 48 -5.08 6.94 -1.74
N ILE A 49 -5.60 6.08 -0.85
CA ILE A 49 -5.99 6.47 0.51
C ILE A 49 -4.76 6.94 1.29
N ALA A 50 -3.67 6.17 1.27
CA ALA A 50 -2.45 6.52 1.99
C ALA A 50 -1.85 7.86 1.50
N GLU A 51 -1.81 8.08 0.19
CA GLU A 51 -1.34 9.33 -0.42
C GLU A 51 -2.24 10.51 -0.06
N SER A 52 -3.56 10.33 -0.07
CA SER A 52 -4.53 11.37 0.32
C SER A 52 -4.36 11.76 1.80
N LEU A 53 -4.30 10.78 2.70
CA LEU A 53 -4.08 11.01 4.14
C LEU A 53 -2.72 11.67 4.40
N MET A 54 -1.67 11.21 3.70
CA MET A 54 -0.35 11.82 3.77
C MET A 54 -0.42 13.28 3.32
N ALA A 55 -1.01 13.58 2.16
CA ALA A 55 -1.10 14.94 1.64
C ALA A 55 -1.82 15.91 2.59
N ARG A 56 -2.90 15.44 3.24
CA ARG A 56 -3.67 16.23 4.22
C ARG A 56 -2.92 16.47 5.54
N THR A 57 -2.13 15.50 5.98
CA THR A 57 -1.34 15.61 7.21
C THR A 57 -0.35 16.76 7.07
N GLY A 58 -0.31 17.71 8.02
CA GLY A 58 0.57 18.89 7.98
C GLY A 58 0.04 20.08 7.15
N ILE A 59 -1.13 19.95 6.52
CA ILE A 59 -1.86 21.08 5.93
C ILE A 59 -3.18 21.28 6.68
N GLU A 60 -4.03 20.24 6.68
CA GLU A 60 -5.33 20.22 7.35
C GLU A 60 -5.21 19.70 8.79
N THR A 61 -4.39 18.66 8.98
CA THR A 61 -4.13 18.07 10.30
C THR A 61 -2.85 18.66 10.89
N PRO A 62 -2.85 19.14 12.15
CA PRO A 62 -1.65 19.65 12.78
C PRO A 62 -0.55 18.59 12.85
N LEU A 63 0.70 19.01 12.59
CA LEU A 63 1.92 18.19 12.71
C LEU A 63 2.30 17.98 14.18
N GLN A 64 1.38 17.44 14.96
CA GLN A 64 1.57 17.16 16.38
C GLN A 64 1.78 15.66 16.59
N ALA A 65 2.66 15.30 17.52
CA ALA A 65 2.91 13.91 17.84
C ALA A 65 1.62 13.22 18.31
N GLY A 66 1.34 12.04 17.77
CA GLY A 66 0.12 11.31 18.07
C GLY A 66 -0.24 10.25 17.04
N GLU A 67 -1.39 9.62 17.27
CA GLU A 67 -1.97 8.64 16.36
C GLU A 67 -3.40 9.03 16.02
N ILE A 68 -3.77 8.85 14.76
CA ILE A 68 -5.11 9.11 14.23
C ILE A 68 -5.53 7.87 13.48
N THR A 69 -6.73 7.38 13.73
CA THR A 69 -7.26 6.18 13.10
C THR A 69 -8.61 6.46 12.45
N GLY A 70 -8.97 5.64 11.49
CA GLY A 70 -10.27 5.67 10.84
C GLY A 70 -10.44 4.51 9.90
N SER A 71 -11.58 4.51 9.20
CA SER A 71 -11.90 3.53 8.18
C SER A 71 -12.49 4.25 6.97
N GLU A 72 -12.17 3.77 5.78
CA GLU A 72 -12.70 4.27 4.52
C GLU A 72 -13.44 3.14 3.81
N ALA A 73 -14.65 3.46 3.32
CA ALA A 73 -15.53 2.53 2.62
C ALA A 73 -15.84 1.20 3.37
N ASP A 74 -15.74 1.20 4.71
CA ASP A 74 -15.98 0.04 5.59
C ASP A 74 -15.13 -1.20 5.25
N LYS A 75 -13.99 -0.97 4.59
CA LYS A 75 -13.08 -2.02 4.09
C LYS A 75 -11.60 -1.70 4.35
N TYR A 76 -11.25 -0.42 4.34
CA TYR A 76 -9.87 0.04 4.46
C TYR A 76 -9.68 0.75 5.80
N ASP A 77 -9.16 0.04 6.78
CA ASP A 77 -8.78 0.63 8.06
C ASP A 77 -7.43 1.29 7.93
N TRP A 78 -7.30 2.51 8.45
CA TRP A 78 -6.07 3.29 8.34
C TRP A 78 -5.65 3.89 9.67
N LEU A 79 -4.33 4.10 9.80
CA LEU A 79 -3.68 4.70 10.94
C LEU A 79 -2.59 5.66 10.47
N ILE A 80 -2.63 6.89 10.97
CA ILE A 80 -1.59 7.90 10.82
C ILE A 80 -0.85 7.98 12.15
N ARG A 81 0.47 7.79 12.13
CA ARG A 81 1.35 8.00 13.28
C ARG A 81 2.29 9.15 12.98
N ILE A 82 2.34 10.11 13.89
CA ILE A 82 3.23 11.26 13.82
C ILE A 82 4.15 11.19 15.04
N SER A 83 5.46 11.16 14.81
CA SER A 83 6.45 11.12 15.89
C SER A 83 7.62 12.06 15.61
N PRO A 84 8.18 12.73 16.63
CA PRO A 84 9.40 13.52 16.45
C PRO A 84 10.57 12.57 16.17
N VAL A 85 11.41 12.95 15.20
CA VAL A 85 12.68 12.28 14.95
C VAL A 85 13.70 12.85 15.92
N ALA A 86 14.41 11.98 16.65
CA ALA A 86 15.53 12.42 17.47
C ALA A 86 16.56 13.12 16.57
N GLY A 87 16.81 14.40 16.83
CA GLY A 87 17.83 15.17 16.11
C GLY A 87 19.23 14.57 16.31
N PRO A 88 20.18 14.87 15.42
CA PRO A 88 21.57 14.50 15.64
C PRO A 88 22.03 14.99 17.01
N ALA A 89 22.72 14.11 17.76
CA ALA A 89 23.18 14.37 19.11
C ALA A 89 23.90 15.73 19.21
N GLU A 90 23.74 16.41 20.34
CA GLU A 90 24.27 17.76 20.64
C GLU A 90 25.80 17.90 20.50
N THR A 91 26.52 16.83 20.19
CA THR A 91 27.97 16.76 19.95
C THR A 91 28.42 17.32 18.61
N MET A 92 27.53 17.68 17.68
CA MET A 92 27.93 18.39 16.46
C MET A 92 28.10 19.89 16.75
N PRO A 93 29.28 20.48 16.52
CA PRO A 93 29.49 21.91 16.72
C PRO A 93 28.56 22.69 15.78
N ARG A 94 27.52 23.32 16.34
CA ARG A 94 26.70 24.28 15.61
C ARG A 94 27.64 25.35 15.03
N PHE A 95 27.54 25.61 13.73
CA PHE A 95 28.24 26.71 13.08
C PHE A 95 27.70 28.01 13.69
N LYS A 96 28.34 28.50 14.76
CA LYS A 96 28.00 29.78 15.40
C LYS A 96 28.56 30.88 14.52
N SER A 97 27.81 31.33 13.52
CA SER A 97 28.05 32.64 12.90
C SER A 97 27.91 33.71 13.99
N GLN A 98 28.95 34.52 14.19
CA GLN A 98 29.07 35.51 15.28
C GLN A 98 28.13 36.72 15.15
N GLN A 99 27.15 36.70 14.25
CA GLN A 99 26.22 37.79 13.99
C GLN A 99 24.84 37.24 13.60
N GLN A 100 24.08 36.73 14.57
CA GLN A 100 22.64 36.62 14.42
C GLN A 100 21.99 36.54 15.79
N GLU A 101 21.31 37.64 16.13
CA GLU A 101 20.34 37.74 17.21
C GLU A 101 19.42 36.53 17.18
N SER A 102 19.16 36.00 18.37
CA SER A 102 18.27 34.89 18.70
C SER A 102 16.95 34.93 17.93
N SER A 103 16.89 34.28 16.78
CA SER A 103 15.66 33.72 16.26
C SER A 103 15.73 32.24 16.54
N GLU A 104 15.15 31.83 17.68
CA GLU A 104 14.87 30.43 18.05
C GLU A 104 14.10 29.77 16.92
N THR A 105 14.82 29.27 15.93
CA THR A 105 14.23 28.54 14.84
C THR A 105 14.12 27.11 15.34
N ASN A 106 13.07 26.85 16.15
CA ASN A 106 12.70 25.52 16.64
C ASN A 106 12.19 24.67 15.48
N LEU A 107 13.13 24.33 14.58
CA LEU A 107 12.94 23.38 13.51
C LEU A 107 12.98 21.97 14.11
N GLN A 108 11.86 21.29 14.09
CA GLN A 108 11.73 19.91 14.51
C GLN A 108 11.43 19.04 13.29
N LEU A 109 12.11 17.90 13.19
CA LEU A 109 11.84 16.93 12.14
C LEU A 109 10.81 15.93 12.67
N MET A 110 9.70 15.78 11.95
CA MET A 110 8.59 14.90 12.28
C MET A 110 8.53 13.76 11.26
N LEU A 111 8.45 12.53 11.74
CA LEU A 111 8.14 11.36 10.94
C LEU A 111 6.64 11.18 10.89
N VAL A 112 6.08 11.12 9.69
CA VAL A 112 4.68 10.80 9.45
C VAL A 112 4.62 9.44 8.76
N THR A 113 3.96 8.49 9.40
CA THR A 113 3.73 7.15 8.86
C THR A 113 2.23 6.96 8.68
N VAL A 114 1.80 6.62 7.47
CA VAL A 114 0.42 6.29 7.13
C VAL A 114 0.37 4.81 6.77
N ARG A 115 -0.44 4.05 7.49
CA ARG A 115 -0.68 2.63 7.23
C ARG A 115 -2.14 2.43 6.87
N VAL A 116 -2.39 1.70 5.79
CA VAL A 116 -3.73 1.27 5.35
C VAL A 116 -3.75 -0.24 5.34
N SER A 117 -4.78 -0.85 5.92
CA SER A 117 -4.97 -2.30 6.02
C SER A 117 -6.35 -2.72 5.55
N TRP A 118 -6.44 -3.89 4.91
CA TRP A 118 -7.68 -4.43 4.38
C TRP A 118 -7.65 -5.96 4.32
N GLY A 119 -8.83 -6.58 4.29
CA GLY A 119 -9.02 -8.03 4.18
C GLY A 119 -9.98 -8.58 5.23
N ASP A 120 -10.73 -9.63 4.87
CA ASP A 120 -11.86 -10.15 5.65
C ASP A 120 -11.47 -10.94 6.93
N ASP A 121 -10.20 -11.30 7.11
CA ASP A 121 -9.75 -12.13 8.23
C ASP A 121 -8.33 -11.78 8.69
N GLN A 122 -8.03 -11.99 9.97
CA GLN A 122 -6.71 -11.73 10.57
C GLN A 122 -5.59 -12.52 9.88
N THR A 123 -5.91 -13.65 9.26
CA THR A 123 -4.92 -14.51 8.56
C THR A 123 -4.57 -14.03 7.15
N LYS A 124 -5.40 -13.17 6.54
CA LYS A 124 -5.20 -12.64 5.18
C LYS A 124 -5.23 -11.11 5.13
N GLN A 125 -5.07 -10.45 6.28
CA GLN A 125 -5.03 -9.01 6.37
C GLN A 125 -3.78 -8.50 5.63
N ARG A 126 -4.00 -7.69 4.60
CA ARG A 126 -2.96 -7.01 3.84
C ARG A 126 -2.80 -5.61 4.36
N SER A 127 -1.62 -5.04 4.17
CA SER A 127 -1.36 -3.65 4.53
C SER A 127 -0.38 -2.99 3.57
N PHE A 128 -0.55 -1.68 3.40
CA PHE A 128 0.35 -0.78 2.72
C PHE A 128 0.79 0.31 3.69
N GLU A 129 2.07 0.70 3.65
CA GLU A 129 2.62 1.72 4.53
C GLU A 129 3.42 2.75 3.72
N LEU A 130 3.13 4.02 3.97
CA LEU A 130 3.83 5.16 3.40
C LEU A 130 4.44 5.99 4.52
N THR A 131 5.72 6.32 4.41
CA THR A 131 6.44 7.12 5.42
C THR A 131 7.04 8.36 4.78
N SER A 132 6.92 9.49 5.46
CA SER A 132 7.43 10.79 5.04
C SER A 132 8.08 11.52 6.21
N LEU A 133 9.17 12.24 5.92
CA LEU A 133 9.82 13.14 6.87
C LEU A 133 9.39 14.58 6.56
N ARG A 134 8.92 15.29 7.57
CA ARG A 134 8.45 16.67 7.44
C ARG A 134 9.14 17.57 8.44
N LEU A 135 9.48 18.76 7.97
CA LEU A 135 10.10 19.79 8.79
C LEU A 135 9.01 20.70 9.33
N PHE A 136 8.91 20.77 10.66
CA PHE A 136 7.96 21.62 11.37
C PHE A 136 8.72 22.76 12.05
N ARG A 137 8.16 23.97 12.00
CA ARG A 137 8.69 25.13 12.71
C ARG A 137 7.70 25.51 13.79
N ASP A 138 8.10 25.38 15.05
CA ASP A 138 7.31 25.88 16.17
C ASP A 138 7.47 27.40 16.24
N ALA A 139 6.39 28.15 16.07
CA ALA A 139 6.40 29.61 16.17
C ALA A 139 6.00 30.00 17.61
N PRO A 140 6.81 30.80 18.34
CA PRO A 140 6.41 31.26 19.66
C PRO A 140 5.16 32.15 19.58
N LEU A 141 4.25 31.96 20.54
CA LEU A 141 3.04 32.77 20.75
C LEU A 141 3.36 34.22 21.11
#